data_AF-A0A166KI50-F1
#
_entry.id   AF-A0A166KI50-F1
#
_cell.length_a   1.000
_cell.length_b   1.000
_cell.length_c   1.000
_cell.angle_alpha   90.00
_cell.angle_beta   90.00
_cell.angle_gamma   90.00
#
_symmetry.space_group_name_H-M   'P 1'
#
loop_
_entity.id
_entity.type
_entity.pdbx_description
1 polymer ?
#
loop_
_entity_poly.entity_id
_entity_poly.type
_entity_poly.pdbx_seq_one_letter_code
_entity_poly.pdbx_strand_id
1 'polypeptide(L)'
;MAISAADKARSGTKEWLFQRITNALICVWAIITIVLLIDHQPANLADFSALLAPVWYKGLSSVVLILAAFNSVLAGWQISTDYIKGLAINLIFNLLVRLVSLVYLVVGLYVLWGLS
;
A
#
# COMPACT_ATOMS: atom_id res chain seq x y z
N MET A 1 -33.07 -6.81 1.77
CA MET A 1 -31.75 -6.15 1.85
C MET A 1 -31.31 -5.85 0.43
N ALA A 2 -31.20 -4.57 0.05
CA ALA A 2 -30.80 -4.22 -1.32
C ALA A 2 -29.31 -4.55 -1.52
N ILE A 3 -28.98 -5.31 -2.55
CA ILE A 3 -27.60 -5.58 -2.95
C ILE A 3 -27.04 -4.28 -3.55
N SER A 4 -25.98 -3.72 -2.96
CA SER A 4 -25.34 -2.51 -3.48
C SER A 4 -24.72 -2.78 -4.86
N ALA A 5 -24.56 -1.75 -5.69
CA ALA A 5 -23.79 -1.86 -6.93
C ALA A 5 -22.35 -2.35 -6.67
N ALA A 6 -21.79 -1.97 -5.51
CA ALA A 6 -20.51 -2.47 -5.04
C ALA A 6 -20.54 -3.99 -4.83
N ASP A 7 -21.58 -4.53 -4.18
CA ASP A 7 -21.70 -5.97 -3.91
C ASP A 7 -21.83 -6.80 -5.19
N LYS A 8 -22.46 -6.25 -6.24
CA LYS A 8 -22.56 -6.91 -7.57
C LYS A 8 -21.25 -6.93 -8.34
N ALA A 9 -20.35 -5.96 -8.09
CA ALA A 9 -19.06 -5.86 -8.78
C ALA A 9 -17.96 -6.72 -8.15
N ARG A 10 -18.19 -7.25 -6.93
CA ARG A 10 -17.20 -8.00 -6.17
C ARG A 10 -17.01 -9.42 -6.66
N SER A 11 -15.76 -9.87 -6.61
CA SER A 11 -15.37 -11.23 -6.95
C SER A 11 -14.19 -11.64 -6.10
N GLY A 12 -14.37 -12.65 -5.25
CA GLY A 12 -13.30 -13.17 -4.39
C GLY A 12 -12.08 -13.62 -5.18
N THR A 13 -12.26 -14.17 -6.38
CA THR A 13 -11.15 -14.55 -7.27
C THR A 13 -10.35 -13.32 -7.75
N LYS A 14 -11.02 -12.24 -8.13
CA LYS A 14 -10.34 -10.99 -8.54
C LYS A 14 -9.61 -10.34 -7.36
N GLU A 15 -10.26 -10.30 -6.20
CA GLU A 15 -9.70 -9.78 -4.94
C GLU A 15 -8.45 -10.59 -4.55
N TRP A 16 -8.53 -11.92 -4.58
CA TRP A 16 -7.40 -12.80 -4.32
C TRP A 16 -6.25 -12.57 -5.31
N LEU A 17 -6.54 -12.54 -6.62
CA LEU A 17 -5.51 -12.34 -7.64
C LEU A 17 -4.81 -10.99 -7.47
N PHE A 18 -5.58 -9.93 -7.20
CA PHE A 18 -5.06 -8.60 -6.91
C PHE A 18 -4.07 -8.61 -5.75
N GLN A 19 -4.40 -9.28 -4.63
CA GLN A 19 -3.49 -9.37 -3.49
C GLN A 19 -2.18 -10.09 -3.83
N ARG A 20 -2.23 -11.17 -4.63
CA ARG A 20 -1.04 -11.97 -4.97
C ARG A 20 -0.09 -11.20 -5.87
N ILE A 21 -0.62 -10.56 -6.90
CA ILE A 21 0.17 -9.72 -7.81
C ILE A 21 0.75 -8.52 -7.05
N THR A 22 -0.08 -7.84 -6.23
CA THR A 22 0.37 -6.70 -5.44
C THR A 22 1.47 -7.07 -4.45
N ASN A 23 1.30 -8.17 -3.70
CA ASN A 23 2.30 -8.63 -2.75
C ASN A 23 3.61 -9.03 -3.44
N ALA A 24 3.54 -9.68 -4.61
CA ALA A 24 4.73 -9.99 -5.39
C ALA A 24 5.48 -8.72 -5.81
N LEU A 25 4.77 -7.69 -6.28
CA LEU A 25 5.35 -6.39 -6.64
C LEU A 25 5.98 -5.67 -5.44
N ILE A 26 5.33 -5.71 -4.27
CA ILE A 26 5.89 -5.17 -3.02
C ILE A 26 7.20 -5.89 -2.66
N CYS A 27 7.24 -7.22 -2.76
CA CYS A 27 8.46 -8.00 -2.52
C CYS A 27 9.59 -7.63 -3.49
N VAL A 28 9.29 -7.48 -4.78
CA VAL A 28 10.29 -7.07 -5.79
C VAL A 28 10.85 -5.69 -5.46
N TRP A 29 9.99 -4.72 -5.15
CA TRP A 29 10.43 -3.38 -4.73
C TRP A 29 11.26 -3.39 -3.45
N ALA A 30 10.90 -4.23 -2.47
CA ALA A 30 11.66 -4.37 -1.24
C ALA A 30 13.06 -4.93 -1.52
N ILE A 31 13.18 -5.95 -2.37
CA ILE A 31 14.47 -6.51 -2.78
C ILE A 31 15.32 -5.45 -3.48
N ILE A 32 14.77 -4.71 -4.45
CA ILE A 32 15.48 -3.62 -5.13
C ILE A 32 15.99 -2.58 -4.13
N THR A 33 15.14 -2.17 -3.20
CA THR A 33 15.49 -1.17 -2.18
C THR A 33 16.60 -1.68 -1.25
N ILE A 34 16.51 -2.93 -0.80
CA ILE A 34 17.55 -3.55 0.03
C ILE A 34 18.89 -3.64 -0.72
N VAL A 35 18.87 -4.03 -1.99
CA VAL A 35 20.09 -4.09 -2.82
C VAL A 35 20.71 -2.70 -2.96
N LEU A 36 19.92 -1.65 -3.24
CA LEU A 36 20.43 -0.28 -3.32
C LEU A 36 21.08 0.19 -2.00
N LEU A 37 20.45 -0.14 -0.86
CA LEU A 37 20.99 0.21 0.46
C LEU A 37 22.31 -0.51 0.76
N ILE A 38 22.43 -1.78 0.38
CA ILE A 38 23.66 -2.57 0.57
C ILE A 38 24.79 -2.08 -0.34
N ASP A 39 24.47 -1.76 -1.60
CA ASP A 39 25.44 -1.37 -2.62
C ASP A 39 26.00 0.04 -2.41
N HIS A 40 25.13 1.01 -2.08
CA HIS A 40 25.52 2.41 -1.97
C HIS A 40 25.91 2.85 -0.55
N GLN A 41 25.50 2.11 0.49
CA GLN A 41 25.85 2.36 1.89
C GLN A 41 25.76 3.84 2.32
N PRO A 42 24.58 4.48 2.23
CA PRO A 42 24.44 5.91 2.49
C PRO A 42 24.84 6.27 3.92
N ALA A 43 25.75 7.23 4.10
CA ALA A 43 26.29 7.59 5.40
C ALA A 43 25.54 8.74 6.08
N ASN A 44 24.78 9.51 5.32
CA ASN A 44 24.04 10.67 5.79
C ASN A 44 22.70 10.85 5.05
N LEU A 45 21.92 11.86 5.44
CA LEU A 45 20.62 12.14 4.85
C LEU A 45 20.70 12.48 3.35
N ALA A 46 21.74 13.22 2.92
CA ALA A 46 21.88 13.59 1.52
C ALA A 46 22.15 12.36 0.64
N ASP A 47 23.01 11.44 1.10
CA ASP A 47 23.28 10.18 0.39
C ASP A 47 22.02 9.31 0.31
N PHE A 48 21.23 9.24 1.38
CA PHE A 48 19.97 8.50 1.39
C PHE A 48 18.94 9.12 0.44
N SER A 49 18.79 10.44 0.44
CA SER A 49 17.90 11.14 -0.50
C SER A 49 18.33 10.93 -1.95
N ALA A 50 19.63 10.86 -2.22
CA ALA A 50 20.15 10.59 -3.56
C ALA A 50 19.76 9.20 -4.10
N LEU A 51 19.53 8.19 -3.23
CA LEU A 51 19.00 6.88 -3.64
C LEU A 51 17.55 6.94 -4.10
N LEU A 52 16.77 7.85 -3.54
CA LEU A 52 15.35 8.02 -3.85
C LEU A 52 15.13 8.97 -5.03
N ALA A 53 16.12 9.80 -5.36
CA ALA A 53 16.06 10.83 -6.40
C ALA A 53 15.75 10.33 -7.82
N PRO A 54 16.27 9.18 -8.30
CA PRO A 54 16.06 8.75 -9.68
C PRO A 54 14.58 8.56 -10.02
N VAL A 55 14.15 9.14 -11.15
CA VAL A 55 12.74 9.13 -11.59
C VAL A 55 12.18 7.71 -11.73
N TRP A 56 13.00 6.75 -12.15
CA TRP A 56 12.59 5.35 -12.26
C TRP A 56 12.23 4.76 -10.88
N TYR A 57 12.98 5.11 -9.83
CA TYR A 57 12.77 4.61 -8.48
C TYR A 57 11.55 5.29 -7.85
N LYS A 58 11.39 6.61 -8.06
CA LYS A 58 10.18 7.35 -7.66
C LYS A 58 8.93 6.78 -8.32
N GLY A 59 8.99 6.50 -9.62
CA GLY A 59 7.90 5.90 -10.39
C GLY A 59 7.52 4.51 -9.86
N LEU A 60 8.51 3.62 -9.72
CA LEU A 60 8.31 2.28 -9.17
C LEU A 60 7.70 2.33 -7.76
N SER A 61 8.30 3.12 -6.86
CA SER A 61 7.85 3.26 -5.48
C SER A 61 6.45 3.86 -5.39
N SER A 62 6.10 4.80 -6.27
CA SER A 62 4.75 5.37 -6.33
C SER A 62 3.70 4.33 -6.72
N VAL A 63 3.99 3.48 -7.72
CA VAL A 63 3.10 2.38 -8.11
C VAL A 63 2.91 1.40 -6.95
N VAL A 64 4.00 1.00 -6.30
CA VAL A 64 3.96 0.08 -5.16
C VAL A 64 3.20 0.69 -3.99
N LEU A 65 3.39 1.98 -3.70
CA LEU A 65 2.69 2.69 -2.64
C LEU A 65 1.17 2.74 -2.88
N ILE A 66 0.75 3.03 -4.11
CA ILE A 66 -0.67 3.03 -4.50
C ILE A 66 -1.26 1.62 -4.33
N LEU A 67 -0.58 0.60 -4.87
CA LEU A 67 -1.04 -0.78 -4.78
C LEU A 67 -1.11 -1.26 -3.32
N ALA A 68 -0.11 -0.94 -2.51
CA ALA A 68 -0.07 -1.27 -1.09
C ALA A 68 -1.22 -0.60 -0.31
N ALA A 69 -1.54 0.66 -0.62
CA ALA A 69 -2.67 1.36 -0.03
C ALA A 69 -4.00 0.62 -0.31
N PHE A 70 -4.27 0.27 -1.57
CA PHE A 70 -5.48 -0.50 -1.91
C PHE A 70 -5.48 -1.92 -1.32
N ASN A 71 -4.34 -2.60 -1.34
CA ASN A 71 -4.17 -3.94 -0.76
C ASN A 71 -4.43 -3.94 0.75
N SER A 72 -3.98 -2.91 1.47
CA SER A 72 -4.24 -2.77 2.91
C SER A 72 -5.72 -2.58 3.24
N VAL A 73 -6.47 -1.84 2.42
CA VAL A 73 -7.93 -1.68 2.59
C VAL A 73 -8.65 -3.02 2.39
N LEU A 74 -8.27 -3.77 1.34
CA LEU A 74 -8.86 -5.08 1.08
C LEU A 74 -8.52 -6.09 2.18
N ALA A 75 -7.25 -6.14 2.61
CA ALA A 75 -6.81 -7.02 3.69
C ALA A 75 -7.47 -6.65 5.03
N GLY A 76 -7.57 -5.36 5.35
CA GLY A 76 -8.28 -4.88 6.53
C GLY A 76 -9.76 -5.27 6.50
N TRP A 77 -10.42 -5.14 5.35
CA TRP A 77 -11.80 -5.60 5.21
C TRP A 77 -11.94 -7.10 5.49
N GLN A 78 -11.09 -7.95 4.91
CA GLN A 78 -11.10 -9.41 5.17
C GLN A 78 -10.93 -9.73 6.66
N ILE A 79 -9.95 -9.11 7.32
CA ILE A 79 -9.73 -9.25 8.77
C ILE A 79 -10.99 -8.84 9.54
N SER A 80 -11.57 -7.68 9.19
CA SER A 80 -12.74 -7.15 9.89
C SER A 80 -13.95 -8.09 9.81
N THR A 81 -14.21 -8.71 8.66
CA THR A 81 -15.35 -9.59 8.47
C THR A 81 -15.18 -10.92 9.19
N ASP A 82 -13.94 -11.40 9.31
CA ASP A 82 -13.65 -12.66 9.98
C ASP A 82 -13.72 -12.50 11.51
N TYR A 83 -13.17 -11.41 12.04
CA TYR A 83 -12.91 -11.28 13.48
C TYR A 83 -13.78 -10.25 14.22
N ILE A 84 -14.35 -9.23 13.56
CA ILE A 84 -15.10 -8.15 14.22
C ILE A 84 -16.61 -8.34 14.03
N LYS A 85 -17.30 -8.87 15.06
CA LYS A 85 -18.73 -9.19 14.99
C LYS A 85 -19.67 -8.00 15.21
N GLY A 86 -19.25 -7.00 15.99
CA GLY A 86 -20.07 -5.82 16.26
C GLY A 86 -20.10 -4.85 15.08
N LEU A 87 -21.29 -4.55 14.54
CA LEU A 87 -21.46 -3.70 13.35
C LEU A 87 -20.78 -2.32 13.50
N ALA A 88 -21.04 -1.62 14.61
CA ALA A 88 -20.49 -0.29 14.84
C ALA A 88 -18.95 -0.30 14.91
N ILE A 89 -18.38 -1.29 15.60
CA ILE A 89 -16.92 -1.46 15.73
C ILE A 89 -16.30 -1.80 14.37
N ASN A 90 -16.95 -2.67 13.59
CA ASN A 90 -16.50 -3.05 12.25
C ASN A 90 -16.47 -1.85 11.30
N LEU A 91 -17.49 -0.99 11.34
CA LEU A 91 -17.55 0.24 10.55
C LEU A 91 -16.43 1.22 10.93
N ILE A 92 -16.21 1.46 12.22
CA ILE A 92 -15.14 2.33 12.71
C ILE A 92 -13.78 1.77 12.29
N PHE A 93 -13.55 0.47 12.46
CA PHE A 93 -12.30 -0.17 12.05
C PHE A 93 -12.03 0.01 10.55
N ASN A 94 -13.00 -0.30 9.69
CA ASN A 94 -12.83 -0.15 8.24
C ASN A 94 -12.62 1.31 7.82
N LEU A 95 -13.25 2.27 8.51
CA LEU A 95 -13.01 3.69 8.28
C LEU A 95 -11.57 4.06 8.63
N LEU A 96 -11.08 3.62 9.80
CA LEU A 96 -9.71 3.88 10.24
C LEU A 96 -8.68 3.27 9.28
N VAL A 97 -8.88 2.03 8.84
CA VAL A 97 -8.00 1.39 7.86
C VAL A 97 -7.91 2.25 6.60
N ARG A 98 -9.04 2.66 6.03
CA ARG A 98 -9.07 3.51 4.81
C ARG A 98 -8.38 4.85 5.02
N LEU A 99 -8.59 5.51 6.16
CA LEU A 99 -7.96 6.78 6.48
C LEU A 99 -6.44 6.63 6.61
N VAL A 100 -5.97 5.62 7.35
CA VAL A 100 -4.54 5.34 7.49
C VAL A 100 -3.91 4.99 6.14
N SER A 101 -4.56 4.17 5.31
CA SER A 101 -4.09 3.84 3.96
C SER A 101 -3.99 5.09 3.07
N LEU A 102 -4.94 6.02 3.19
CA LEU A 102 -4.93 7.28 2.44
C LEU A 102 -3.80 8.20 2.92
N VAL A 103 -3.64 8.37 4.24
CA VAL A 103 -2.54 9.17 4.81
C VAL A 103 -1.20 8.57 4.40
N TYR A 104 -1.04 7.25 4.48
CA TYR A 104 0.16 6.55 4.04
C TYR A 104 0.49 6.83 2.57
N LEU A 105 -0.52 6.79 1.69
CA LEU A 105 -0.34 7.11 0.27
C LEU A 105 0.07 8.58 0.06
N VAL A 106 -0.66 9.53 0.65
CA VAL A 106 -0.41 10.96 0.45
C VAL A 106 0.96 11.36 1.00
N VAL A 107 1.27 10.94 2.22
CA VAL A 107 2.56 11.24 2.87
C VAL A 107 3.70 10.57 2.11
N GLY A 108 3.55 9.31 1.69
CA GLY A 108 4.59 8.61 0.94
C GLY A 108 4.88 9.27 -0.41
N LEU A 109 3.84 9.71 -1.14
CA LEU A 109 4.03 10.48 -2.38
C LEU A 109 4.69 11.84 -2.11
N TYR A 110 4.30 12.53 -1.04
CA TYR A 110 4.94 13.78 -0.66
C TYR A 110 6.43 13.59 -0.32
N VAL A 111 6.79 12.52 0.39
CA VAL A 111 8.20 12.20 0.67
C VAL A 111 8.97 11.94 -0.62
N LEU A 112 8.44 11.12 -1.53
CA LEU A 112 9.12 10.74 -2.79
C LEU A 112 9.25 11.89 -3.79
N TRP A 113 8.28 12.80 -3.85
CA TRP A 113 8.24 13.84 -4.89
C TRP A 113 8.50 15.26 -4.36
N GLY A 114 8.27 15.50 -3.07
CA GLY A 114 8.43 16.80 -2.45
C GLY A 114 9.69 16.96 -1.60
N LEU A 115 10.28 15.86 -1.09
CA LEU A 115 11.43 15.92 -0.18
C LEU A 115 12.70 15.24 -0.71
N SER A 116 12.56 14.29 -1.64
CA SER A 116 13.67 13.54 -2.21
C SER A 116 13.95 13.86 -3.68
#